data_AF-A0AA86J2P3-F1
#
_entry.id   AF-A0AA86J2P3-F1
#
_cell.length_a   1.000
_cell.length_b   1.000
_cell.length_c   1.000
_cell.angle_alpha   90.00
_cell.angle_beta   90.00
_cell.angle_gamma   90.00
#
_symmetry.space_group_name_H-M   'P 1'
#
loop_
_entity.id
_entity.type
_entity.pdbx_description
1 polymer ?
#
loop_
_entity_poly.entity_id
_entity_poly.type
_entity_poly.pdbx_seq_one_letter_code
_entity_poly.pdbx_strand_id
1 'polypeptide(L)'
;MNTQNVNVKTAAPESSRKMGDENPPVILSLSQALPPLRGLDIRMAWGMARVMRVIDNAKAQSEMAAALEDAWTAGYHDYLSGEDAVPGMFSDSPQLVNQWCSGWRFAVSAAEVAVCSCCQSDTGIPCPYHD
;
A
#
# COMPACT_ATOMS: atom_id res chain seq x y z
N MET A 1 -20.78 -51.19 -40.64
CA MET A 1 -19.85 -51.53 -39.54
C MET A 1 -20.56 -51.16 -38.25
N ASN A 2 -20.92 -52.18 -37.48
CA ASN A 2 -21.92 -52.14 -36.42
C ASN A 2 -21.21 -52.35 -35.07
N THR A 3 -21.56 -51.55 -34.08
CA THR A 3 -20.97 -51.55 -32.73
C THR A 3 -21.42 -52.78 -31.93
N GLN A 4 -20.49 -53.45 -31.24
CA GLN A 4 -20.82 -54.41 -30.19
C GLN A 4 -20.03 -54.10 -28.92
N ASN A 5 -20.80 -53.75 -27.89
CA ASN A 5 -20.39 -53.59 -26.51
C ASN A 5 -20.03 -54.95 -25.90
N VAL A 6 -18.98 -55.00 -25.07
CA VAL A 6 -18.79 -56.11 -24.13
C VAL A 6 -18.66 -55.53 -22.72
N ASN A 7 -19.66 -55.90 -21.91
CA ASN A 7 -19.88 -55.52 -20.54
C ASN A 7 -19.12 -56.50 -19.63
N VAL A 8 -18.15 -56.03 -18.83
CA VAL A 8 -17.57 -56.84 -17.75
C VAL A 8 -17.86 -56.17 -16.42
N LYS A 9 -18.89 -56.70 -15.76
CA LYS A 9 -19.16 -56.53 -14.33
C LYS A 9 -17.99 -57.09 -13.53
N THR A 10 -17.43 -56.29 -12.62
CA THR A 10 -16.79 -56.81 -11.41
C THR A 10 -17.31 -56.01 -10.23
N ALA A 11 -17.88 -56.71 -9.25
CA ALA A 11 -18.52 -56.15 -8.07
C ALA A 11 -17.62 -56.31 -6.82
N ALA A 12 -17.72 -55.29 -5.96
CA ALA A 12 -17.54 -55.26 -4.50
C ALA A 12 -16.11 -55.24 -3.92
N PRO A 13 -15.88 -54.64 -2.71
CA PRO A 13 -16.89 -54.21 -1.73
C PRO A 13 -16.87 -52.72 -1.31
N GLU A 14 -18.05 -52.26 -0.90
CA GLU A 14 -18.28 -51.04 -0.13
C GLU A 14 -17.45 -51.05 1.16
N SER A 15 -16.61 -50.03 1.33
CA SER A 15 -16.01 -49.69 2.62
C SER A 15 -16.89 -48.63 3.28
N SER A 16 -17.89 -49.07 4.04
CA SER A 16 -18.58 -48.21 5.01
C SER A 16 -17.56 -47.67 6.02
N ARG A 17 -17.21 -46.39 5.91
CA ARG A 17 -16.63 -45.65 7.04
C ARG A 17 -17.54 -44.50 7.41
N LYS A 18 -18.07 -44.66 8.61
CA LYS A 18 -18.91 -43.79 9.42
C LYS A 18 -18.60 -42.30 9.25
N MET A 19 -19.70 -41.56 9.09
CA MET A 19 -19.91 -40.17 9.51
C MET A 19 -19.09 -39.85 10.77
N GLY A 20 -18.03 -39.06 10.61
CA GLY A 20 -17.32 -38.38 11.67
C GLY A 20 -17.59 -36.89 11.49
N ASP A 21 -18.15 -36.30 12.53
CA ASP A 21 -18.53 -34.91 12.68
C ASP A 21 -17.29 -34.00 12.61
N GLU A 22 -16.80 -33.73 11.40
CA GLU A 22 -15.74 -32.77 11.16
C GLU A 22 -16.40 -31.43 10.80
N ASN A 23 -16.33 -30.51 11.77
CA ASN A 23 -16.68 -29.10 11.60
C ASN A 23 -16.33 -28.63 10.18
N PRO A 24 -17.26 -27.99 9.45
CA PRO A 24 -16.90 -27.37 8.19
C PRO A 24 -15.71 -26.42 8.45
N PRO A 25 -14.70 -26.39 7.57
CA PRO A 25 -13.64 -25.40 7.71
C PRO A 25 -14.32 -24.05 7.81
N VAL A 26 -14.00 -23.30 8.87
CA VAL A 26 -14.43 -21.92 9.03
C VAL A 26 -14.05 -21.22 7.74
N ILE A 27 -15.03 -21.03 6.85
CA ILE A 27 -14.89 -20.11 5.73
C ILE A 27 -14.82 -18.77 6.45
N LEU A 28 -13.59 -18.33 6.71
CA LEU A 28 -13.30 -16.97 7.14
C LEU A 28 -14.01 -16.09 6.12
N SER A 29 -15.13 -15.52 6.55
CA SER A 29 -15.88 -14.55 5.79
C SER A 29 -14.89 -13.45 5.43
N LEU A 30 -14.44 -13.43 4.18
CA LEU A 30 -13.59 -12.40 3.58
C LEU A 30 -14.29 -11.02 3.51
N SER A 31 -15.38 -10.85 4.27
CA SER A 31 -16.19 -9.64 4.35
C SER A 31 -15.53 -8.52 5.17
N GLN A 32 -14.34 -8.74 5.71
CA GLN A 32 -13.49 -7.64 6.18
C GLN A 32 -12.44 -7.39 5.11
N ALA A 33 -12.76 -6.49 4.19
CA ALA A 33 -11.78 -5.96 3.25
C ALA A 33 -10.60 -5.44 4.08
N LEU A 34 -9.46 -6.13 3.99
CA LEU A 34 -8.22 -5.67 4.60
C LEU A 34 -7.98 -4.24 4.11
N PRO A 35 -7.51 -3.33 4.98
CA PRO A 35 -7.16 -1.99 4.55
C PRO A 35 -6.17 -2.10 3.37
N PRO A 36 -6.29 -1.24 2.34
CA PRO A 36 -5.36 -1.24 1.22
C PRO A 36 -3.92 -1.24 1.73
N LEU A 37 -3.05 -2.02 1.08
CA LEU A 37 -1.62 -2.04 1.43
C LEU A 37 -1.08 -0.60 1.40
N ARG A 38 -0.40 -0.19 2.47
CA ARG A 38 0.12 1.19 2.63
C ARG A 38 0.93 1.60 1.39
N GLY A 39 0.53 2.69 0.74
CA GLY A 39 1.17 3.25 -0.45
C GLY A 39 0.88 2.52 -1.77
N LEU A 40 -0.03 1.53 -1.80
CA LEU A 40 -0.35 0.79 -3.03
C LEU A 40 -0.99 1.69 -4.10
N ASP A 41 -1.92 2.55 -3.71
CA ASP A 41 -2.57 3.55 -4.55
C ASP A 41 -1.56 4.48 -5.22
N ILE A 42 -0.65 5.06 -4.43
CA ILE A 42 0.42 5.94 -4.91
C ILE A 42 1.36 5.17 -5.84
N ARG A 43 1.70 3.91 -5.51
CA ARG A 43 2.57 3.08 -6.35
C ARG A 43 1.93 2.74 -7.69
N MET A 44 0.62 2.50 -7.72
CA MET A 44 -0.15 2.29 -8.94
C MET A 44 -0.17 3.55 -9.80
N ALA A 45 -0.47 4.73 -9.20
CA ALA A 45 -0.46 6.00 -9.90
C ALA A 45 0.92 6.28 -10.54
N TRP A 46 2.00 6.11 -9.78
CA TRP A 46 3.37 6.24 -10.28
C TRP A 46 3.67 5.28 -11.44
N GLY A 47 3.24 4.01 -11.34
CA GLY A 47 3.40 3.01 -12.39
C GLY A 47 2.66 3.39 -13.67
N MET A 48 1.39 3.81 -13.56
CA MET A 48 0.57 4.25 -14.69
C MET A 48 1.17 5.47 -15.38
N ALA A 49 1.64 6.46 -14.60
CA ALA A 49 2.28 7.65 -15.13
C ALA A 49 3.57 7.32 -15.91
N ARG A 50 4.37 6.36 -15.43
CA ARG A 50 5.57 5.89 -16.15
C ARG A 50 5.23 5.24 -17.50
N VAL A 51 4.17 4.44 -17.56
CA VAL A 51 3.71 3.82 -18.82
C VAL A 51 3.19 4.89 -19.77
N MET A 52 2.47 5.90 -19.27
CA MET A 52 1.91 6.99 -20.07
C MET A 52 2.95 7.78 -20.86
N ARG A 53 4.23 7.78 -20.44
CA ARG A 53 5.32 8.48 -21.13
C ARG A 53 5.49 8.13 -22.61
N VAL A 54 5.05 6.93 -23.02
CA VAL A 54 5.14 6.49 -24.43
C VAL A 54 3.98 6.99 -25.29
N ILE A 55 2.92 7.51 -24.67
CA ILE A 55 1.71 8.01 -25.31
C ILE A 55 1.67 9.54 -25.26
N ASP A 56 1.85 10.10 -24.07
CA ASP A 56 1.82 11.53 -23.80
C ASP A 56 2.83 11.85 -22.70
N ASN A 57 3.97 12.39 -23.09
CA ASN A 57 5.06 12.68 -22.16
C ASN A 57 4.73 13.86 -21.23
N ALA A 58 4.05 14.89 -21.73
CA ALA A 58 3.74 16.07 -20.95
C ALA A 58 2.74 15.71 -19.84
N LYS A 59 1.68 14.97 -20.18
CA LYS A 59 0.75 14.46 -19.19
C LYS A 59 1.42 13.52 -18.20
N ALA A 60 2.26 12.59 -18.68
CA ALA A 60 2.99 11.68 -17.82
C ALA A 60 3.85 12.40 -16.77
N GLN A 61 4.53 13.49 -17.14
CA GLN A 61 5.31 14.28 -16.18
C GLN A 61 4.42 14.88 -15.08
N SER A 62 3.24 15.40 -15.43
CA SER A 62 2.27 15.93 -14.46
C SER A 62 1.77 14.84 -13.50
N GLU A 63 1.40 13.67 -14.03
CA GLU A 63 0.91 12.54 -13.20
C GLU A 63 2.03 11.95 -12.32
N MET A 64 3.27 11.95 -12.80
CA MET A 64 4.43 11.56 -11.99
C MET A 64 4.68 12.56 -10.87
N ALA A 65 4.54 13.86 -11.12
CA ALA A 65 4.65 14.90 -10.10
C ALA A 65 3.56 14.75 -9.03
N ALA A 66 2.31 14.51 -9.44
CA ALA A 66 1.19 14.27 -8.52
C ALA A 66 1.46 13.06 -7.60
N ALA A 67 1.89 11.92 -8.15
CA ALA A 67 2.23 10.75 -7.34
C ALA A 67 3.40 10.99 -6.37
N LEU A 68 4.33 11.88 -6.71
CA LEU A 68 5.43 12.29 -5.81
C LEU A 68 4.96 13.22 -4.69
N GLU A 69 3.99 14.10 -4.98
CA GLU A 69 3.33 14.94 -3.97
C GLU A 69 2.48 14.10 -3.01
N ASP A 70 1.77 13.09 -3.52
CA ASP A 70 1.02 12.14 -2.70
C ASP A 70 1.98 11.33 -1.80
N ALA A 71 3.13 10.91 -2.31
CA ALA A 71 4.16 10.23 -1.50
C ALA A 71 4.69 11.12 -0.37
N TRP A 72 4.93 12.40 -0.65
CA TRP A 72 5.30 13.40 0.36
C TRP A 72 4.21 13.56 1.42
N THR A 73 2.96 13.70 1.00
CA THR A 73 1.80 13.84 1.90
C THR A 73 1.62 12.60 2.77
N ALA A 74 1.82 11.41 2.20
CA ALA A 74 1.80 10.16 2.94
C ALA A 74 2.89 10.13 4.04
N GLY A 75 4.12 10.57 3.73
CA GLY A 75 5.19 10.67 4.74
C GLY A 75 4.85 11.63 5.88
N TYR A 76 4.25 12.77 5.55
CA TYR A 76 3.78 13.73 6.56
C TYR A 76 2.72 13.11 7.49
N HIS A 77 1.72 12.42 6.93
CA HIS A 77 0.67 11.77 7.73
C HIS A 77 1.17 10.56 8.51
N ASP A 78 2.12 9.79 7.96
CA ASP A 78 2.73 8.65 8.66
C ASP A 78 3.44 9.13 9.92
N TYR A 79 4.20 10.24 9.88
CA TYR A 79 4.79 10.85 11.08
C TYR A 79 3.71 11.18 12.14
N LEU A 80 2.64 11.86 11.74
CA LEU A 80 1.55 12.23 12.66
C LEU A 80 0.85 11.00 13.27
N SER A 81 0.89 9.87 12.57
CA SER A 81 0.33 8.60 13.02
C SER A 81 1.34 7.74 13.80
N GLY A 82 2.57 8.20 13.97
CA GLY A 82 3.66 7.48 14.66
C GLY A 82 4.30 6.36 13.83
N GLU A 83 4.08 6.33 12.52
CA GLU A 83 4.72 5.40 11.59
C GLU A 83 6.03 6.00 11.08
N ASP A 84 7.13 5.25 11.22
CA ASP A 84 8.49 5.67 10.85
C ASP A 84 9.12 4.83 9.74
N ALA A 85 8.50 3.70 9.38
CA ALA A 85 8.98 2.87 8.29
C ALA A 85 8.42 3.35 6.95
N VAL A 86 9.29 3.36 5.93
CA VAL A 86 8.88 3.64 4.55
C VAL A 86 7.86 2.57 4.10
N PRO A 87 6.75 2.94 3.43
CA PRO A 87 5.81 1.98 2.87
C PRO A 87 6.52 0.94 1.97
N GLY A 88 6.28 -0.34 2.21
CA GLY A 88 6.92 -1.42 1.43
C GLY A 88 6.66 -1.31 -0.08
N MET A 89 5.51 -0.74 -0.48
CA MET A 89 5.16 -0.46 -1.88
C MET A 89 6.09 0.54 -2.57
N PHE A 90 6.88 1.33 -1.82
CA PHE A 90 7.82 2.30 -2.37
C PHE A 90 9.25 1.76 -2.49
N SER A 91 9.53 0.59 -1.91
CA SER A 91 10.90 0.06 -1.74
C SER A 91 11.72 -0.04 -3.03
N ASP A 92 11.07 -0.25 -4.18
CA ASP A 92 11.69 -0.37 -5.50
C ASP A 92 11.81 0.97 -6.26
N SER A 93 11.31 2.06 -5.68
CA SER A 93 11.21 3.37 -6.34
C SER A 93 11.87 4.46 -5.49
N PRO A 94 13.17 4.75 -5.72
CA PRO A 94 13.92 5.75 -4.95
C PRO A 94 13.25 7.13 -4.92
N GLN A 95 12.55 7.51 -5.98
CA GLN A 95 11.83 8.78 -6.04
C GLN A 95 10.67 8.83 -5.02
N LEU A 96 9.89 7.76 -4.91
CA LEU A 96 8.79 7.68 -3.94
C LEU A 96 9.34 7.63 -2.51
N VAL A 97 10.41 6.86 -2.28
CA VAL A 97 11.09 6.80 -0.98
C VAL A 97 11.59 8.19 -0.56
N ASN A 98 12.27 8.89 -1.47
CA ASN A 98 12.82 10.22 -1.18
C ASN A 98 11.72 11.23 -0.83
N GLN A 99 10.61 11.21 -1.57
CA GLN A 99 9.50 12.14 -1.31
C GLN A 99 8.79 11.82 -0.01
N TRP A 100 8.52 10.55 0.27
CA TRP A 100 7.98 10.13 1.57
C TRP A 100 8.90 10.58 2.72
N CYS A 101 10.21 10.31 2.63
CA CYS A 101 11.17 10.75 3.66
C CYS A 101 11.20 12.27 3.81
N SER A 102 11.05 13.02 2.71
CA SER A 102 11.00 14.47 2.73
C SER A 102 9.77 14.98 3.50
N GLY A 103 8.58 14.43 3.21
CA GLY A 103 7.35 14.79 3.93
C GLY A 103 7.39 14.43 5.41
N TRP A 104 7.93 13.25 5.73
CA TRP A 104 8.11 12.81 7.11
C TRP A 104 9.04 13.75 7.88
N ARG A 105 10.21 14.10 7.33
CA ARG A 105 11.17 15.04 7.95
C ARG A 105 10.61 16.44 8.07
N PHE A 106 9.82 16.88 7.10
CA PHE A 106 9.13 18.16 7.19
C PHE A 106 8.16 18.17 8.38
N ALA A 107 7.39 17.08 8.55
CA ALA A 107 6.46 16.96 9.68
C ALA A 107 7.18 16.99 11.04
N VAL A 108 8.34 16.34 11.16
CA VAL A 108 9.22 16.45 12.34
C VAL A 108 9.61 17.89 12.59
N SER A 109 10.17 18.56 11.58
CA SER A 109 10.65 19.95 11.71
C SER A 109 9.51 20.90 12.08
N ALA A 110 8.32 20.71 11.47
CA ALA A 110 7.13 21.49 11.78
C ALA A 110 6.66 21.27 13.23
N ALA A 111 6.70 20.03 13.72
CA ALA A 111 6.36 19.72 15.11
C ALA A 111 7.36 20.35 16.10
N GLU A 112 8.66 20.34 15.78
CA GLU A 112 9.70 21.00 16.58
C GLU A 112 9.48 22.53 16.67
N VAL A 113 9.18 23.17 15.53
CA VAL A 113 8.87 24.60 15.46
C VAL A 113 7.59 24.95 16.21
N ALA A 114 6.57 24.09 16.16
CA ALA A 114 5.29 24.30 16.84
C ALA A 114 5.42 24.34 18.37
N VAL A 115 6.38 23.63 18.95
CA VAL A 115 6.62 23.62 20.41
C VAL A 115 7.73 24.58 20.86
N CYS A 116 8.44 25.21 19.93
CA CYS A 116 9.52 26.12 20.25
C CYS A 116 8.98 27.49 20.68
N SER A 117 9.19 27.86 21.95
CA SER A 117 8.74 29.14 22.50
C SER A 117 9.32 30.37 21.79
N CYS A 118 10.53 30.27 21.24
CA CYS A 118 11.14 31.34 20.44
C CYS A 118 10.42 31.52 19.09
N CYS A 119 10.10 30.41 18.40
CA CYS A 119 9.33 30.45 17.14
C CYS A 119 7.90 30.95 17.34
N GLN A 120 7.29 30.63 18.48
CA GLN A 120 5.94 31.08 18.84
C GLN A 120 5.91 32.47 19.48
N SER A 121 7.03 33.22 19.46
CA SER A 121 7.08 34.55 20.04
C SER A 121 6.61 35.61 19.05
N ASP A 122 5.70 36.49 19.47
CA ASP A 122 5.22 37.64 18.66
C ASP A 122 6.25 38.80 18.59
N THR A 123 7.52 38.53 18.89
CA THR A 123 8.56 39.57 18.98
C THR A 123 9.03 40.07 17.61
N GLY A 124 8.75 39.31 16.54
CA GLY A 124 9.29 39.57 15.21
C GLY A 124 10.80 39.29 15.09
N ILE A 125 11.43 38.73 16.13
CA ILE A 125 12.84 38.35 16.13
C ILE A 125 12.94 36.91 15.62
N PRO A 126 13.83 36.62 14.64
CA PRO A 126 14.06 35.25 14.18
C PRO A 126 14.45 34.32 15.32
N CYS A 127 13.98 33.08 15.25
CA CYS A 127 14.34 32.06 16.24
C CYS A 127 15.84 31.76 16.13
N PRO A 128 16.59 31.68 17.24
CA PRO A 128 18.01 31.33 17.19
C PRO A 128 18.29 29.84 16.95
N TYR A 129 17.25 28.98 16.95
CA TYR A 129 17.38 27.53 16.84
C TYR A 129 16.88 26.95 15.52
N HIS A 130 16.01 27.68 14.81
CA HIS A 130 15.38 27.22 13.58
C HIS A 130 15.41 28.35 12.55
N ASP A 131 15.84 28.00 11.34
CA ASP A 131 15.92 28.90 10.18
C ASP A 131 14.63 28.90 9.35
#